data_AF-A0A829PNM3-F1
#
_entry.id   AF-A0A829PNM3-F1
#
_cell.length_a   1.000
_cell.length_b   1.000
_cell.length_c   1.000
_cell.angle_alpha   90.00
_cell.angle_beta   90.00
_cell.angle_gamma   90.00
#
_symmetry.space_group_name_H-M   'P 1'
#
loop_
_entity.id
_entity.type
_entity.pdbx_description
1 polymer ?
#
loop_
_entity_poly.entity_id
_entity_poly.type
_entity_poly.pdbx_seq_one_letter_code
_entity_poly.pdbx_strand_id
1 'polypeptide(L)'
;MVYEDDPAQGKDRPVLVVGRDGALLLGLMLSSRERLDSDPDWVALGSGSWDYDGRPSWVRLDRVLDVPEEGIRREGAILDVERFNVVAARLRAQFSWS
;
A
#
# COMPACT_ATOMS: atom_id res chain seq x y z
N MET A 1 -6.64 8.19 20.34
CA MET A 1 -7.78 7.62 19.59
C MET A 1 -7.20 6.73 18.50
N VAL A 2 -7.43 5.42 18.61
CA VAL A 2 -7.04 4.45 17.58
C VAL A 2 -8.02 4.68 16.43
N TYR A 3 -7.55 5.26 15.33
CA TYR A 3 -8.35 5.32 14.11
C TYR A 3 -8.33 3.92 13.50
N GLU A 4 -9.16 3.04 14.05
CA GLU A 4 -9.55 1.78 13.43
C GLU A 4 -10.35 2.16 12.18
N ASP A 5 -9.64 2.16 11.06
CA ASP A 5 -10.18 2.60 9.79
C ASP A 5 -11.12 1.50 9.29
N ASP A 6 -12.41 1.69 9.54
CA ASP A 6 -13.49 0.79 9.14
C ASP A 6 -13.37 0.49 7.63
N PRO A 7 -13.11 -0.77 7.24
CA PRO A 7 -13.00 -1.16 5.83
C PRO A 7 -14.30 -0.93 5.04
N ALA A 8 -15.44 -0.80 5.74
CA ALA A 8 -16.75 -0.62 5.12
C ALA A 8 -17.09 0.85 4.79
N GLN A 9 -16.33 1.82 5.30
CA GLN A 9 -16.48 3.22 4.91
C GLN A 9 -15.71 3.46 3.62
N GLY A 10 -16.41 3.31 2.49
CA GLY A 10 -15.94 3.37 1.10
C GLY A 10 -15.25 4.67 0.69
N LYS A 11 -14.09 4.95 1.28
CA LYS A 11 -13.07 5.80 0.68
C LYS A 11 -12.31 4.95 -0.33
N ASP A 12 -12.10 5.49 -1.53
CA ASP A 12 -11.18 4.89 -2.49
C ASP A 12 -9.78 4.90 -1.85
N ARG A 13 -9.39 3.78 -1.23
CA ARG A 13 -8.10 3.63 -0.57
C ARG A 13 -7.08 3.20 -1.64
N PRO A 14 -6.00 3.96 -1.86
CA PRO A 14 -4.94 3.49 -2.71
C PRO A 14 -4.31 2.23 -2.10
N VAL A 15 -4.04 1.25 -2.95
CA VAL A 15 -3.30 0.03 -2.62
C VAL A 15 -2.11 -0.11 -3.56
N LEU A 16 -0.98 -0.57 -3.05
CA LEU A 16 0.16 -0.95 -3.86
C LEU A 16 0.03 -2.43 -4.20
N VAL A 17 -0.19 -2.73 -5.47
CA VAL A 17 -0.17 -4.12 -5.95
C VAL A 17 1.27 -4.63 -5.97
N VAL A 18 1.50 -5.75 -5.29
CA VAL A 18 2.83 -6.38 -5.14
C VAL A 18 2.89 -7.79 -5.73
N GLY A 19 1.75 -8.36 -6.10
CA GLY A 19 1.67 -9.70 -6.66
C GLY A 19 0.28 -10.03 -7.20
N ARG A 20 0.17 -11.23 -7.78
CA ARG A 20 -1.05 -11.75 -8.38
C ARG A 20 -1.16 -13.24 -8.12
N ASP A 21 -2.36 -13.69 -7.78
CA ASP A 21 -2.74 -15.09 -7.73
C ASP A 21 -4.06 -15.30 -8.51
N GLY A 22 -3.96 -15.87 -9.70
CA GLY A 22 -5.11 -16.03 -10.60
C GLY A 22 -5.76 -14.69 -10.97
N ALA A 23 -6.99 -14.45 -10.51
CA ALA A 23 -7.75 -13.21 -10.71
C ALA A 23 -7.70 -12.26 -9.50
N LEU A 24 -6.97 -12.64 -8.46
CA LEU A 24 -6.75 -11.83 -7.27
C LEU A 24 -5.39 -11.13 -7.36
N LEU A 25 -5.38 -9.87 -6.93
CA LEU A 25 -4.18 -9.07 -6.78
C LEU A 25 -3.85 -8.94 -5.31
N LEU A 26 -2.58 -9.09 -4.97
CA LEU A 26 -2.07 -8.89 -3.62
C LEU A 26 -1.75 -7.41 -3.46
N GLY A 27 -2.53 -6.71 -2.64
CA GLY A 27 -2.41 -5.28 -2.39
C GLY A 27 -1.93 -4.97 -0.99
N LEU A 28 -1.02 -4.00 -0.87
CA LEU A 28 -0.64 -3.39 0.40
C LEU A 28 -1.37 -2.06 0.60
N MET A 29 -1.82 -1.80 1.82
CA MET A 29 -2.57 -0.58 2.13
C MET A 29 -1.65 0.65 2.15
N LEU A 30 -2.10 1.76 1.54
CA LEU A 30 -1.47 3.06 1.69
C LEU A 30 -2.21 3.95 2.70
N SER A 31 -1.45 4.84 3.32
CA SER A 31 -1.96 5.89 4.22
C SER A 31 -1.11 7.14 4.09
N SER A 32 -1.74 8.32 4.10
CA SER A 32 -1.07 9.62 4.15
C SER A 32 -1.23 10.27 5.54
N ARG A 33 -1.42 9.46 6.59
CA ARG A 33 -1.51 9.94 7.98
C ARG A 33 -0.11 10.32 8.48
N GLU A 34 -0.03 11.40 9.23
CA GLU A 34 1.22 11.82 9.87
C GLU A 34 1.67 10.81 10.94
N ARG A 35 3.00 10.79 11.20
CA ARG A 35 3.64 10.02 12.29
C ARG A 35 3.61 8.49 12.13
N LEU A 36 3.57 7.99 10.90
CA LEU A 36 3.74 6.55 10.63
C LEU A 36 5.21 6.12 10.61
N ASP A 37 6.16 7.05 10.54
CA ASP A 37 7.61 6.76 10.51
C ASP A 37 8.14 6.03 11.75
N SER A 38 7.45 6.11 12.88
CA SER A 38 7.85 5.43 14.12
C SER A 38 7.39 3.97 14.19
N ASP A 39 6.53 3.54 13.26
CA ASP A 39 5.97 2.19 13.22
C ASP A 39 6.75 1.35 12.18
N PRO A 40 7.46 0.29 12.59
CA PRO A 40 8.32 -0.49 11.70
C PRO A 40 7.57 -1.21 10.57
N ASP A 41 6.26 -1.43 10.74
CA ASP A 41 5.42 -2.07 9.74
C ASP A 41 5.02 -1.11 8.61
N TRP A 42 5.33 0.19 8.74
CA TRP A 42 5.10 1.20 7.73
C TRP A 42 6.40 1.63 7.05
N VAL A 43 6.35 1.74 5.73
CA VAL A 43 7.46 2.21 4.90
C VAL A 43 7.07 3.47 4.18
N ALA A 44 7.88 4.52 4.34
CA ALA A 44 7.69 5.77 3.61
C ALA A 44 7.85 5.54 2.10
N LEU A 45 6.83 5.93 1.34
CA LEU A 45 6.89 6.03 -0.12
C LEU A 45 7.15 7.46 -0.57
N GLY A 46 6.87 8.44 0.29
CA GLY A 46 6.86 9.85 -0.08
C GLY A 46 5.60 10.22 -0.86
N SER A 47 5.66 11.32 -1.61
CA SER A 47 4.53 11.83 -2.38
C SER A 47 4.49 11.28 -3.81
N GLY A 48 3.29 11.12 -4.37
CA GLY A 48 3.09 10.72 -5.76
C GLY A 48 1.64 10.79 -6.22
N SER A 49 1.39 10.42 -7.47
CA SER A 49 0.07 10.52 -8.12
C SER A 49 -1.01 9.59 -7.55
N TRP A 50 -0.64 8.71 -6.62
CA TRP A 50 -1.55 7.84 -5.87
C TRP A 50 -2.30 8.58 -4.76
N ASP A 51 -1.81 9.75 -4.30
CA ASP A 51 -2.51 10.65 -3.40
C ASP A 51 -2.90 11.91 -4.18
N TYR A 52 -4.21 12.20 -4.26
CA TYR A 52 -4.73 13.33 -5.03
C TYR A 52 -4.22 14.69 -4.53
N ASP A 53 -3.93 14.79 -3.24
CA ASP A 53 -3.39 16.00 -2.61
C ASP A 53 -1.86 16.03 -2.65
N GLY A 54 -1.22 15.02 -3.26
CA GLY A 54 0.24 14.90 -3.36
C GLY A 54 0.94 14.77 -2.01
N ARG A 55 0.25 14.29 -0.97
CA ARG A 55 0.80 14.18 0.37
C ARG A 55 1.82 13.04 0.46
N PRO A 56 2.79 13.14 1.37
CA PRO A 56 3.62 12.00 1.73
C PRO A 56 2.74 10.83 2.16
N SER A 57 3.04 9.65 1.63
CA SER A 57 2.33 8.41 1.93
C SER A 57 3.28 7.33 2.42
N TRP A 58 2.71 6.40 3.17
CA TRP A 58 3.35 5.19 3.68
C TRP A 58 2.57 3.97 3.22
N VAL A 59 3.29 2.87 3.02
CA VAL A 59 2.72 1.55 2.76
C VAL A 59 2.88 0.66 3.99
N ARG A 60 1.82 -0.09 4.32
CA ARG A 60 1.79 -1.04 5.42
C ARG A 60 2.21 -2.43 4.95
N LEU A 61 3.16 -3.06 5.61
CA LEU A 61 3.75 -4.34 5.19
C LEU A 61 3.13 -5.58 5.87
N ASP A 62 2.68 -5.46 7.11
CA ASP A 62 2.10 -6.55 7.91
C ASP A 62 0.68 -6.93 7.50
N ARG A 63 0.06 -6.15 6.59
CA ARG A 63 -1.32 -6.35 6.15
C ARG A 63 -1.43 -6.39 4.63
N VAL A 64 -1.60 -7.61 4.12
CA VAL A 64 -1.87 -7.90 2.71
C VAL A 64 -3.38 -8.04 2.51
N LEU A 65 -3.88 -7.44 1.43
CA LEU A 65 -5.27 -7.48 1.03
C LEU A 65 -5.40 -8.23 -0.29
N ASP A 66 -6.39 -9.13 -0.37
CA ASP A 66 -6.81 -9.71 -1.64
C ASP A 66 -7.75 -8.74 -2.35
N VAL A 67 -7.35 -8.28 -3.53
CA VAL A 67 -8.08 -7.29 -4.33
C VAL A 67 -8.53 -7.98 -5.61
N PRO A 68 -9.85 -8.10 -5.87
CA PRO A 68 -10.34 -8.55 -7.15
C PRO A 68 -9.85 -7.61 -8.26
N GLU A 69 -9.28 -8.15 -9.33
CA GLU A 69 -8.79 -7.35 -10.47
C GLU A 69 -9.89 -6.45 -11.04
N GLU A 70 -11.13 -6.97 -11.13
CA GLU A 70 -12.33 -6.24 -11.56
C GLU A 70 -12.76 -5.11 -10.59
N GLY A 71 -12.27 -5.13 -9.35
CA GLY A 71 -12.54 -4.12 -8.34
C GLY A 71 -11.66 -2.88 -8.46
N ILE A 72 -10.64 -2.89 -9.32
CA ILE A 72 -9.73 -1.76 -9.48
C ILE A 72 -10.39 -0.67 -10.32
N ARG A 73 -10.72 0.44 -9.66
CA ARG A 73 -11.34 1.62 -10.29
C ARG A 73 -10.34 2.56 -10.94
N ARG A 74 -9.08 2.54 -10.51
CA ARG A 74 -8.03 3.47 -10.96
C ARG A 74 -6.65 2.81 -10.90
N GLU A 75 -6.14 2.42 -12.07
CA GLU A 75 -4.76 1.94 -12.26
C GLU A 75 -3.74 3.10 -12.40
N GLY A 76 -4.20 4.36 -12.36
CA GLY A 76 -3.48 5.53 -12.88
C GLY A 76 -2.28 6.05 -12.08
N ALA A 77 -1.77 5.30 -11.10
CA ALA A 77 -0.56 5.68 -10.36
C ALA A 77 0.44 4.53 -10.36
N ILE A 78 1.55 4.73 -11.04
CA ILE A 78 2.67 3.79 -11.09
C ILE A 78 3.72 4.25 -10.09
N LEU A 79 4.05 3.38 -9.13
CA LEU A 79 5.19 3.60 -8.25
C LEU A 79 6.49 3.35 -9.04
N ASP A 80 7.49 4.20 -8.86
CA ASP A 80 8.78 3.97 -9.50
C ASP A 80 9.48 2.72 -8.95
N VAL A 81 10.37 2.18 -9.79
CA VAL A 81 11.04 0.90 -9.52
C VAL A 81 11.93 0.94 -8.28
N GLU A 82 12.53 2.09 -7.95
CA GLU A 82 13.42 2.22 -6.80
C GLU A 82 12.62 2.12 -5.49
N ARG A 83 11.52 2.87 -5.39
CA ARG A 83 10.60 2.78 -4.25
C ARG A 83 9.97 1.40 -4.14
N PHE A 84 9.56 0.81 -5.26
CA PHE A 84 9.02 -0.55 -5.27
C PHE A 84 10.03 -1.57 -4.73
N ASN A 85 11.30 -1.46 -5.14
CA ASN A 85 12.35 -2.37 -4.68
C ASN A 85 12.60 -2.28 -3.17
N VAL A 86 12.46 -1.10 -2.56
CA VAL A 86 12.54 -0.94 -1.10
C VAL A 86 11.44 -1.74 -0.40
N VAL A 87 10.19 -1.62 -0.90
CA VAL A 87 9.05 -2.36 -0.36
C VAL A 87 9.26 -3.87 -0.53
N ALA A 88 9.62 -4.31 -1.73
CA ALA A 88 9.82 -5.72 -2.03
C ALA A 88 10.97 -6.32 -1.21
N ALA A 89 12.07 -5.59 -1.00
CA ALA A 89 13.17 -6.02 -0.16
C ALA A 89 12.73 -6.23 1.30
N ARG A 90 11.90 -5.34 1.85
CA ARG A 90 11.36 -5.48 3.21
C ARG A 90 10.39 -6.64 3.35
N LEU A 91 9.49 -6.83 2.38
CA LEU A 91 8.57 -7.98 2.35
C LEU A 91 9.33 -9.31 2.41
N ARG A 92 10.36 -9.47 1.58
CA ARG A 92 11.19 -10.68 1.58
C ARG A 92 11.95 -10.87 2.90
N ALA A 93 12.51 -9.80 3.45
CA ALA A 93 13.32 -9.87 4.66
C ALA A 93 12.51 -10.12 5.94
N GLN A 94 11.29 -9.60 6.03
CA GLN A 94 10.52 -9.57 7.29
C GLN A 94 9.30 -10.50 7.27
N PHE A 95 8.75 -10.80 6.09
CA PHE A 95 7.50 -11.55 5.94
C PHE A 95 7.69 -12.87 5.18
N SER A 96 8.94 -13.28 4.90
CA SER A 96 9.29 -14.54 4.21
C SER A 96 8.64 -14.70 2.83
N TRP A 97 8.37 -13.59 2.15
CA TRP A 97 7.95 -13.60 0.75
C TRP A 97 9.13 -14.07 -0.13
N SER A 98 8.88 -14.95 -1.11
CA SER A 98 9.90 -15.43 -2.07
C SER A 98 9.42 -15.29 -3.50
#